data_AF-S3P6E5-F1
#
_entry.id   AF-S3P6E5-F1
#
_cell.length_a   1.000
_cell.length_b   1.000
_cell.length_c   1.000
_cell.angle_alpha   90.00
_cell.angle_beta   90.00
_cell.angle_gamma   90.00
#
_symmetry.space_group_name_H-M   'P 1'
#
loop_
_entity.id
_entity.type
_entity.pdbx_description
1 polymer ?
#
loop_
_entity_poly.entity_id
_entity_poly.type
_entity_poly.pdbx_seq_one_letter_code
_entity_poly.pdbx_strand_id
1 'polypeptide(L)'
;HKASTKLVKNNALIVVGDLSAKQLVKTKMAKSVLDAGFSALKTMLKYKCENAGVLFEEVSERFTTQICSSCGDITSSSPKGRIDLRIRVWECECGSSNQRDVNAAKNILLAKQCFSGHKRLAVGITPV
;
A
#
# COMPACT_ATOMS: atom_id res chain seq x y z
N HIS A 1 12.21 -6.41 14.15
CA HIS A 1 11.44 -7.35 15.01
C HIS A 1 10.32 -6.68 15.83
N LYS A 2 10.55 -5.59 16.59
CA LYS A 2 9.50 -4.94 17.41
C LYS A 2 8.31 -4.41 16.59
N ALA A 3 8.59 -3.79 15.44
CA ALA A 3 7.56 -3.23 14.56
C ALA A 3 6.54 -4.28 14.06
N SER A 4 7.02 -5.41 13.53
CA SER A 4 6.14 -6.50 13.09
C SER A 4 5.32 -7.10 14.22
N THR A 5 5.88 -7.25 15.43
CA THR A 5 5.10 -7.69 16.60
C THR A 5 3.98 -6.71 16.94
N LYS A 6 4.26 -5.41 16.92
CA LYS A 6 3.25 -4.39 17.23
C LYS A 6 2.11 -4.38 16.19
N LEU A 7 2.46 -4.52 14.90
CA LEU A 7 1.47 -4.60 13.83
C LEU A 7 0.56 -5.81 14.00
N VAL A 8 1.13 -7.00 14.21
CA VAL A 8 0.35 -8.24 14.37
C VAL A 8 -0.54 -8.20 15.61
N LYS A 9 -0.05 -7.66 16.73
CA LYS A 9 -0.85 -7.59 17.96
C LYS A 9 -2.07 -6.66 17.86
N ASN A 10 -1.99 -5.64 17.02
CA ASN A 10 -2.99 -4.56 16.98
C ASN A 10 -3.97 -4.68 15.82
N ASN A 11 -3.83 -5.68 14.94
CA ASN A 11 -4.63 -5.79 13.72
C ASN A 11 -5.07 -7.23 13.50
N ALA A 12 -6.33 -7.43 13.10
CA ALA A 12 -6.87 -8.73 12.70
C ALA A 12 -6.54 -9.07 11.22
N LEU A 13 -6.19 -8.07 10.43
CA LEU A 13 -5.83 -8.19 9.01
C LEU A 13 -4.63 -7.28 8.71
N ILE A 14 -3.65 -7.83 7.99
CA ILE A 14 -2.52 -7.09 7.45
C ILE A 14 -2.44 -7.38 5.95
N VAL A 15 -2.63 -6.35 5.13
CA VAL A 15 -2.45 -6.42 3.69
C VAL A 15 -1.15 -5.70 3.33
N VAL A 16 -0.27 -6.38 2.61
CA VAL A 16 1.00 -5.83 2.14
C VAL A 16 1.01 -5.85 0.63
N GLY A 17 1.57 -4.82 0.03
CA GLY A 17 1.73 -4.82 -1.39
C GLY A 17 2.89 -5.72 -1.87
N ASP A 18 2.74 -6.29 -3.06
CA ASP A 18 3.68 -7.16 -3.74
C ASP A 18 4.86 -6.39 -4.36
N LEU A 19 5.43 -5.46 -3.59
CA LEU A 19 6.61 -4.70 -3.97
C LEU A 19 7.69 -5.69 -4.42
N SER A 20 7.91 -5.80 -5.73
CA SER A 20 8.85 -6.74 -6.29
C SER A 20 10.25 -6.23 -5.99
N ALA A 21 10.73 -6.50 -4.76
CA ALA A 21 12.05 -6.11 -4.31
C ALA A 21 13.11 -6.63 -5.29
N LYS A 22 12.90 -7.81 -5.88
CA LYS A 22 13.74 -8.37 -6.95
C LYS A 22 13.81 -7.48 -8.19
N GLN A 23 12.71 -6.82 -8.58
CA GLN A 23 12.71 -5.88 -9.70
C GLN A 23 13.31 -4.53 -9.31
N LEU A 24 13.04 -4.03 -8.10
CA LEU A 24 13.56 -2.72 -7.66
C LEU A 24 15.05 -2.74 -7.32
N VAL A 25 15.57 -3.87 -6.83
CA VAL A 25 17.01 -4.09 -6.59
C VAL A 25 17.81 -4.10 -7.91
N LYS A 26 17.15 -4.31 -9.06
CA LYS A 26 17.78 -4.14 -10.39
C LYS A 26 17.78 -2.70 -10.90
N THR A 27 17.34 -1.74 -10.08
CA THR A 27 17.23 -0.33 -10.44
C THR A 27 18.12 0.54 -9.56
N LYS A 28 18.27 1.83 -9.89
CA LYS A 28 19.03 2.81 -9.07
C LYS A 28 18.51 2.96 -7.64
N MET A 29 17.35 2.39 -7.30
CA MET A 29 16.76 2.40 -5.96
C MET A 29 17.17 1.20 -5.09
N ALA A 30 18.02 0.32 -5.61
CA ALA A 30 18.44 -0.91 -4.92
C ALA A 30 18.93 -0.64 -3.50
N LYS A 31 19.81 0.37 -3.33
CA LYS A 31 20.34 0.74 -2.02
C LYS A 31 19.24 1.10 -1.03
N SER A 32 18.33 2.01 -1.40
CA SER A 32 17.22 2.42 -0.53
C SER A 32 16.25 1.28 -0.19
N VAL A 33 15.99 0.37 -1.14
CA VAL A 33 15.12 -0.79 -0.92
C VAL A 33 15.75 -1.82 0.02
N LEU A 34 17.06 -2.05 -0.14
CA LEU A 34 17.83 -2.95 0.72
C LEU A 34 17.98 -2.37 2.13
N ASP A 35 18.33 -1.08 2.24
CA ASP A 35 18.51 -0.38 3.52
C ASP A 35 17.20 -0.34 4.33
N ALA A 36 16.04 -0.24 3.66
CA ALA A 36 14.75 -0.24 4.32
C ALA A 36 14.33 -1.63 4.86
N GLY A 37 14.99 -2.71 4.46
CA GLY A 37 14.75 -4.05 5.00
C GLY A 37 13.35 -4.63 4.74
N PHE A 38 12.68 -4.20 3.67
CA PHE A 38 11.29 -4.60 3.36
C PHE A 38 11.10 -6.12 3.29
N SER A 39 12.04 -6.84 2.67
CA SER A 39 11.98 -8.31 2.58
C SER A 39 11.97 -8.96 3.97
N ALA A 40 12.82 -8.49 4.87
CA ALA A 40 12.89 -9.01 6.24
C ALA A 40 11.63 -8.67 7.04
N LEU A 41 11.08 -7.46 6.88
CA LEU A 41 9.82 -7.07 7.51
C LEU A 41 8.66 -7.94 7.04
N LYS A 42 8.56 -8.19 5.72
CA LYS A 42 7.54 -9.03 5.11
C LYS A 42 7.60 -10.47 5.60
N THR A 43 8.80 -11.07 5.62
CA THR A 43 9.01 -12.40 6.21
C THR A 43 8.56 -12.41 7.67
N MET A 44 8.90 -11.37 8.45
CA MET A 44 8.48 -11.30 9.85
C MET A 44 6.98 -11.14 10.05
N LEU A 45 6.30 -10.40 9.18
CA LEU A 45 4.85 -10.28 9.24
C LEU A 45 4.19 -11.60 8.93
N LYS A 46 4.62 -12.29 7.87
CA LYS A 46 4.05 -13.57 7.44
C LYS A 46 4.02 -14.60 8.56
N TYR A 47 5.19 -14.97 9.13
CA TYR A 47 5.22 -16.02 10.15
C TYR A 47 4.54 -15.58 11.46
N LYS A 48 4.56 -14.29 11.81
CA LYS A 48 3.90 -13.81 13.04
C LYS A 48 2.39 -13.77 12.89
N CYS A 49 1.89 -13.42 11.71
CA CYS A 49 0.47 -13.47 11.41
C CYS A 49 -0.05 -14.91 11.49
N GLU A 50 0.67 -15.85 10.86
CA GLU A 50 0.38 -17.29 10.94
C GLU A 50 0.31 -17.77 12.40
N ASN A 51 1.27 -17.38 13.24
CA ASN A 51 1.29 -17.76 14.66
C ASN A 51 0.18 -17.11 15.50
N ALA A 52 -0.30 -15.93 15.12
CA ALA A 52 -1.27 -15.15 15.89
C ALA A 52 -2.72 -15.32 15.38
N GLY A 53 -2.95 -16.09 14.32
CA GLY A 53 -4.26 -16.20 13.68
C GLY A 53 -4.70 -14.91 12.98
N VAL A 54 -3.76 -14.04 12.63
CA VAL A 54 -4.03 -12.78 11.91
C VAL A 54 -3.99 -13.05 10.41
N LEU A 55 -4.96 -12.52 9.65
CA LEU A 55 -4.98 -12.71 8.20
C LEU A 55 -3.87 -11.87 7.55
N PHE A 56 -3.05 -12.50 6.72
CA PHE A 56 -1.97 -11.86 5.98
C PHE A 56 -2.18 -12.05 4.48
N GLU A 57 -2.25 -10.95 3.73
CA GLU A 57 -2.51 -10.98 2.29
C GLU A 57 -1.49 -10.13 1.53
N GLU A 58 -1.10 -10.64 0.35
CA GLU A 58 -0.25 -9.92 -0.59
C GLU A 58 -1.05 -9.52 -1.82
N VAL A 59 -1.02 -8.24 -2.18
CA VAL A 59 -1.80 -7.70 -3.32
C VAL A 59 -0.93 -6.88 -4.26
N SER A 60 -1.36 -6.71 -5.51
CA SER A 60 -0.58 -5.93 -6.46
C SER A 60 -0.44 -4.46 -6.03
N GLU A 61 0.79 -3.95 -5.99
CA GLU A 61 1.05 -2.52 -5.73
C GLU A 61 0.92 -1.62 -6.95
N ARG A 62 0.64 -2.21 -8.12
CA ARG A 62 0.65 -1.48 -9.38
C ARG A 62 -0.33 -0.31 -9.32
N PHE A 63 0.17 0.87 -9.68
CA PHE A 63 -0.59 2.14 -9.71
C PHE A 63 -1.17 2.62 -8.37
N THR A 64 -0.87 1.97 -7.24
CA THR A 64 -1.42 2.34 -5.92
C THR A 64 -1.05 3.77 -5.48
N THR A 65 0.08 4.31 -5.94
CA THR A 65 0.50 5.70 -5.69
C THR A 65 -0.14 6.72 -6.62
N GLN A 66 -0.73 6.29 -7.74
CA GLN A 66 -1.28 7.15 -8.80
C GLN A 66 -2.81 7.22 -8.74
N ILE A 67 -3.45 6.09 -8.44
CA ILE A 67 -4.89 5.98 -8.28
C ILE A 67 -5.31 6.80 -7.05
N CYS A 68 -6.27 7.69 -7.20
CA CYS A 68 -6.89 8.36 -6.07
C CYS A 68 -7.67 7.34 -5.22
N SER A 69 -7.37 7.23 -3.93
CA SER A 69 -8.10 6.34 -3.02
C SER A 69 -9.55 6.78 -2.78
N SER A 70 -9.87 8.04 -3.05
CA SER A 70 -11.22 8.61 -2.88
C SER A 70 -12.13 8.35 -4.08
N CYS A 71 -11.71 8.70 -5.31
CA CYS A 71 -12.54 8.53 -6.51
C CYS A 71 -12.19 7.29 -7.35
N GLY A 72 -10.97 6.77 -7.20
CA GLY A 72 -10.51 5.58 -7.92
C GLY A 72 -9.85 5.83 -9.27
N ASP A 73 -9.75 7.09 -9.69
CA ASP A 73 -9.19 7.47 -10.99
C ASP A 73 -7.69 7.82 -10.93
N ILE A 74 -7.01 7.69 -12.06
CA ILE A 74 -5.70 8.27 -12.31
C ILE A 74 -5.93 9.55 -13.11
N THR A 75 -5.61 10.69 -12.50
CA THR A 75 -5.90 12.01 -13.05
C THR A 75 -4.68 12.63 -13.71
N SER A 76 -4.84 13.83 -14.27
CA SER A 76 -3.71 14.59 -14.81
C SER A 76 -2.68 14.95 -13.73
N SER A 77 -3.16 15.27 -12.52
CA SER A 77 -2.36 15.66 -11.35
C SER A 77 -1.77 14.48 -10.57
N SER A 78 -2.18 13.24 -10.88
CA SER A 78 -1.60 12.04 -10.29
C SER A 78 -0.08 11.95 -10.57
N PRO A 79 0.76 11.64 -9.57
CA PRO A 79 2.19 11.43 -9.76
C PRO A 79 2.48 10.33 -10.79
N LYS A 80 3.32 10.60 -11.79
CA LYS A 80 3.63 9.67 -12.89
C LYS A 80 5.11 9.32 -12.94
N GLY A 81 5.37 8.01 -12.87
CA GLY A 81 6.72 7.48 -13.01
C GLY A 81 7.68 7.92 -11.90
N ARG A 82 8.98 7.91 -12.22
CA ARG A 82 10.05 8.13 -11.23
C ARG A 82 10.33 9.60 -10.94
N ILE A 83 10.06 10.49 -11.90
CA ILE A 83 10.33 11.93 -11.77
C ILE A 83 9.51 12.51 -10.61
N ASP A 84 8.30 11.98 -10.44
CA ASP A 84 7.33 12.44 -9.46
C ASP A 84 7.44 11.75 -8.09
N LEU A 85 8.50 10.95 -7.86
CA LEU A 85 8.80 10.40 -6.53
C LEU A 85 9.06 11.49 -5.46
N ARG A 86 9.25 12.74 -5.87
CA ARG A 86 9.41 13.88 -4.97
C ARG A 86 8.05 14.43 -4.53
N ILE A 87 6.99 14.19 -5.30
CA ILE A 87 5.63 14.62 -4.98
C ILE A 87 5.13 13.76 -3.82
N ARG A 88 5.01 14.37 -2.64
CA ARG A 88 4.53 13.72 -1.40
C ARG A 88 3.06 13.95 -1.14
N VAL A 89 2.52 15.05 -1.66
CA VAL A 89 1.11 15.44 -1.57
C VAL A 89 0.68 15.94 -2.94
N TRP A 90 -0.50 15.55 -3.39
CA TRP A 90 -1.11 16.03 -4.63
C TRP A 90 -2.63 16.14 -4.47
N GLU A 91 -3.22 17.14 -5.14
CA GLU A 91 -4.66 17.35 -5.17
C GLU A 91 -5.26 16.62 -6.36
N CYS A 92 -6.28 15.79 -6.10
CA CYS A 92 -7.04 15.13 -7.16
C CYS A 92 -8.09 16.07 -7.73
N GLU A 93 -8.44 15.89 -9.00
CA GLU A 93 -9.54 16.62 -9.66
C GLU A 93 -10.90 16.40 -8.97
N CYS A 94 -11.05 15.32 -8.20
CA CYS A 94 -12.24 15.09 -7.35
C CYS A 94 -12.26 15.93 -6.05
N GLY A 95 -11.26 16.78 -5.83
CA GLY A 95 -11.15 17.66 -4.66
C GLY A 95 -10.46 17.05 -3.43
N SER A 96 -9.97 15.81 -3.51
CA SER A 96 -9.27 15.18 -2.38
C SER A 96 -7.76 15.47 -2.38
N SER A 97 -7.21 15.80 -1.22
CA SER A 97 -5.76 15.88 -0.98
C SER A 97 -5.18 14.52 -0.64
N ASN A 98 -4.17 14.08 -1.41
CA ASN A 98 -3.60 12.75 -1.28
C ASN A 98 -2.14 12.82 -0.81
N GLN A 99 -1.88 12.47 0.46
CA GLN A 99 -0.52 12.10 0.87
C GLN A 99 -0.19 10.73 0.24
N ARG A 100 0.89 10.68 -0.54
CA ARG A 100 1.17 9.56 -1.45
C ARG A 100 1.25 8.20 -0.77
N ASP A 101 1.90 8.10 0.38
CA ASP A 101 2.15 6.84 1.06
C ASP A 101 0.88 6.36 1.79
N VAL A 102 0.08 7.28 2.37
CA VAL A 102 -1.24 7.01 2.95
C VAL A 102 -2.23 6.58 1.87
N ASN A 103 -2.24 7.27 0.73
CA ASN A 103 -3.08 6.94 -0.42
C ASN A 103 -2.75 5.54 -0.97
N ALA A 104 -1.47 5.23 -1.12
CA ALA A 104 -1.02 3.90 -1.53
C ALA A 104 -1.47 2.81 -0.55
N ALA A 105 -1.33 3.05 0.76
CA ALA A 105 -1.79 2.12 1.79
C ALA A 105 -3.30 1.87 1.73
N LYS A 106 -4.12 2.91 1.51
CA LYS A 106 -5.56 2.78 1.30
C LYS A 106 -5.87 1.94 0.06
N ASN A 107 -5.19 2.20 -1.06
CA ASN A 107 -5.39 1.44 -2.29
C ASN A 107 -4.99 -0.04 -2.15
N ILE A 108 -3.92 -0.34 -1.41
CA ILE A 108 -3.52 -1.72 -1.07
C ILE A 108 -4.63 -2.42 -0.27
N LEU A 109 -5.18 -1.76 0.75
CA LEU A 109 -6.30 -2.32 1.52
C LEU A 109 -7.55 -2.55 0.65
N LEU A 110 -7.86 -1.62 -0.26
CA LEU A 110 -8.99 -1.72 -1.19
C LEU A 110 -8.79 -2.81 -2.24
N ALA A 111 -7.58 -3.05 -2.72
CA ALA A 111 -7.28 -4.10 -3.71
C ALA A 111 -7.69 -5.49 -3.18
N LYS A 112 -7.54 -5.73 -1.88
CA LYS A 112 -8.03 -6.94 -1.21
C LYS A 112 -9.56 -7.07 -1.30
N GLN A 113 -10.30 -5.97 -1.13
CA GLN A 113 -11.78 -6.01 -1.14
C GLN A 113 -12.32 -6.42 -2.51
N CYS A 114 -11.71 -5.90 -3.59
CA CYS A 114 -12.08 -6.26 -4.95
C CYS A 114 -11.81 -7.76 -5.26
N PHE A 115 -10.75 -8.36 -4.71
CA PHE A 115 -10.45 -9.78 -4.93
C PHE A 115 -11.45 -10.71 -4.21
N SER A 116 -12.04 -10.26 -3.11
CA SER A 116 -13.09 -11.00 -2.38
C SER A 116 -14.50 -10.87 -3.00
N GLY A 117 -14.65 -10.28 -4.20
CA GLY A 117 -15.94 -10.16 -4.89
C GLY A 117 -16.84 -9.02 -4.40
N HIS A 118 -16.41 -8.25 -3.40
CA HIS A 118 -17.09 -7.03 -3.00
C HIS A 118 -16.56 -5.87 -3.86
N LYS A 119 -17.39 -5.35 -4.78
CA LYS A 119 -17.09 -4.12 -5.52
C LYS A 119 -16.75 -3.00 -4.53
N ARG A 120 -15.89 -2.06 -4.96
CA ARG A 120 -15.70 -0.76 -4.28
C ARG A 120 -17.06 -0.26 -3.81
N LEU A 121 -17.23 -0.10 -2.51
CA LEU A 121 -18.41 0.58 -1.97
C LEU A 121 -18.38 1.99 -2.57
N ALA A 122 -19.32 2.28 -3.46
CA ALA A 122 -19.43 3.56 -4.15
C ALA A 122 -19.72 4.73 -3.20
N VAL A 123 -19.91 4.44 -1.91
CA VAL A 123 -20.15 5.40 -0.85
C VAL A 123 -19.02 5.25 0.15
N GLY A 124 -18.20 6.30 0.26
CA GLY A 124 -17.12 6.36 1.24
C GLY A 124 -17.65 6.05 2.63
N ILE A 125 -16.87 5.32 3.43
CA ILE A 125 -17.15 5.16 4.85
C ILE A 125 -17.05 6.56 5.46
N THR A 126 -18.19 7.19 5.70
CA THR A 126 -18.27 8.39 6.54
C THR A 126 -17.81 7.99 7.94
N PRO A 127 -16.80 8.64 8.51
CA PRO A 127 -16.43 8.39 9.90
C PRO A 127 -17.62 8.79 10.77
N VAL A 128 -18.12 7.85 11.56
CA VAL A 128 -19.02 8.10 12.70
C VAL A 128 -18.15 8.34 13.93
#